data_AF-A0A5E5PSG1-F1
#
_entry.id   AF-A0A5E5PSG1-F1
#
_cell.length_a   1.000
_cell.length_b   1.000
_cell.length_c   1.000
_cell.angle_alpha   90.00
_cell.angle_beta   90.00
_cell.angle_gamma   90.00
#
_symmetry.space_group_name_H-M   'P 1'
#
loop_
_entity.id
_entity.type
_entity.pdbx_description
1 polymer ?
#
loop_
_entity_poly.entity_id
_entity_poly.type
_entity_poly.pdbx_seq_one_letter_code
_entity_poly.pdbx_strand_id
1 'polypeptide(L)'
;VCDRGYVGAKVVLGANIILPKKALKRDNRYQQDKKRKLCKRRAAIEPIIGHLKSDFRLSRNLLKGQVGDEINVLMAACAWNLRKWLVIATIFLFWQKLGLFFVKYLRFFVVLDKKQFC
;
A
#
# COMPACT_ATOMS: atom_id res chain seq x y z
N VAL A 1 1.20 2.54 -19.28
CA VAL A 1 2.40 3.37 -19.00
C VAL A 1 3.50 2.40 -18.65
N CYS A 2 4.62 2.47 -19.34
CA CYS A 2 5.73 1.52 -19.16
C CYS A 2 6.97 2.22 -18.67
N ASP A 3 7.91 1.45 -18.13
CA ASP A 3 9.15 1.97 -17.58
C ASP A 3 10.06 2.49 -18.70
N ARG A 4 11.02 3.35 -18.34
CA ARG A 4 11.86 4.05 -19.31
C ARG A 4 12.67 3.10 -20.20
N GLY A 5 13.02 1.92 -19.69
CA GLY A 5 13.79 0.89 -20.39
C GLY A 5 12.96 -0.11 -21.21
N TYR A 6 11.64 0.09 -21.33
CA TYR A 6 10.80 -0.82 -22.12
C TYR A 6 11.12 -0.72 -23.63
N VAL A 7 11.51 -1.86 -24.22
CA VAL A 7 11.93 -2.00 -25.64
C VAL A 7 10.84 -2.69 -26.50
N GLY A 8 9.68 -3.02 -25.92
CA GLY A 8 8.63 -3.74 -26.64
C GLY A 8 7.80 -2.90 -27.62
N ALA A 9 6.74 -3.51 -28.15
CA ALA A 9 5.83 -2.86 -29.11
C ALA A 9 5.27 -1.54 -28.56
N LYS A 10 5.11 -0.53 -29.42
CA LYS A 10 4.60 0.81 -29.05
C LYS A 10 3.06 0.87 -28.98
N VAL A 11 2.40 -0.05 -29.66
CA VAL A 11 0.94 -0.20 -29.69
C VAL A 11 0.65 -1.66 -29.37
N VAL A 12 -0.23 -1.89 -28.40
CA VAL A 12 -0.67 -3.23 -28.00
C VAL A 12 -2.18 -3.20 -27.91
N LEU A 13 -2.87 -4.10 -28.63
CA LEU A 13 -4.34 -4.21 -28.65
C LEU A 13 -5.04 -2.86 -28.96
N GLY A 14 -4.48 -2.05 -29.85
CA GLY A 14 -5.00 -0.72 -30.20
C GLY A 14 -4.69 0.39 -29.19
N ALA A 15 -4.09 0.07 -28.03
CA ALA A 15 -3.69 1.05 -27.03
C ALA A 15 -2.25 1.54 -27.25
N ASN A 16 -2.06 2.86 -27.21
CA ASN A 16 -0.73 3.49 -27.29
C ASN A 16 0.00 3.43 -25.95
N ILE A 17 1.22 2.91 -25.96
CA ILE A 17 2.05 2.80 -24.76
C ILE A 17 2.76 4.12 -24.48
N ILE A 18 2.46 4.69 -23.32
CA ILE A 18 3.08 5.93 -22.83
C ILE A 18 4.36 5.58 -22.08
N LEU A 19 5.48 6.17 -22.52
CA LEU A 19 6.79 6.06 -21.89
C LEU A 19 7.18 7.40 -21.22
N PRO A 20 7.91 7.39 -20.10
CA PRO A 20 8.48 8.57 -19.49
C PRO A 20 9.64 9.09 -20.35
N LYS A 21 9.29 9.82 -21.42
CA LYS A 21 10.24 10.52 -22.29
C LYS A 21 10.12 12.03 -22.09
N LYS A 22 11.15 12.76 -22.52
CA LYS A 22 11.12 14.22 -22.57
C LYS A 22 9.89 14.67 -23.36
N ALA A 23 9.25 15.75 -22.92
CA ALA A 23 8.12 16.34 -23.63
C ALA A 23 8.52 16.67 -25.08
N LEU A 24 7.66 16.32 -26.03
CA LEU A 24 7.86 16.64 -27.44
C LEU A 24 7.49 18.10 -27.67
N LYS A 25 8.23 18.81 -28.54
CA LYS A 25 7.96 20.23 -28.88
C LYS A 25 6.54 20.47 -29.42
N ARG A 26 5.91 19.43 -30.01
CA ARG A 26 4.54 19.46 -30.53
C ARG A 26 3.44 19.35 -29.47
N ASP A 27 3.76 18.87 -28.26
CA ASP A 27 2.73 18.63 -27.24
C ASP A 27 2.37 19.94 -26.54
N ASN A 28 1.06 20.26 -26.47
CA ASN A 28 0.55 21.35 -25.63
C ASN A 28 0.81 21.07 -24.13
N ARG A 29 0.97 22.12 -23.30
CA ARG A 29 1.24 22.03 -21.85
C ARG A 29 0.28 21.07 -21.14
N TYR A 30 -1.02 21.14 -21.46
CA TYR A 30 -2.03 20.25 -20.90
C TYR A 30 -1.74 18.76 -21.17
N GLN A 31 -1.34 18.43 -22.40
CA GLN A 31 -1.03 17.04 -22.79
C GLN A 31 0.24 16.54 -22.09
N GLN A 32 1.23 17.42 -21.90
CA GLN A 32 2.44 17.09 -21.14
C GLN A 32 2.12 16.80 -19.66
N ASP A 33 1.29 17.62 -19.03
CA ASP A 33 0.87 17.40 -17.64
C ASP A 33 0.05 16.13 -17.46
N LYS A 34 -0.83 15.81 -18.41
CA LYS A 34 -1.58 14.54 -18.41
C LYS A 34 -0.62 13.34 -18.45
N LYS A 35 0.36 13.34 -19.35
CA LYS A 35 1.39 12.29 -19.42
C LYS A 35 2.22 12.22 -18.13
N ARG A 36 2.63 13.37 -17.58
CA ARG A 36 3.39 13.44 -16.32
C ARG A 36 2.62 12.86 -15.14
N LYS A 37 1.33 13.19 -15.00
CA LYS A 37 0.46 12.64 -13.94
C LYS A 37 0.37 11.11 -14.02
N LEU A 38 0.23 10.56 -15.22
CA LEU A 38 0.17 9.11 -15.44
C LEU A 38 1.49 8.42 -15.06
N CYS A 39 2.63 8.96 -15.48
CA CYS A 39 3.95 8.42 -15.09
C CYS A 39 4.20 8.50 -13.58
N LYS A 40 3.79 9.60 -12.92
CA LYS A 40 3.89 9.73 -11.46
C LYS A 40 3.06 8.69 -10.71
N ARG A 41 1.82 8.43 -11.16
CA ARG A 41 0.96 7.38 -10.56
C ARG A 41 1.59 5.99 -10.69
N ARG A 42 2.26 5.70 -11.82
CA ARG A 42 2.97 4.44 -12.02
C ARG A 42 4.17 4.32 -11.08
N ALA A 43 5.00 5.37 -11.00
CA ALA A 43 6.17 5.40 -10.13
C ALA A 43 5.81 5.23 -8.64
N ALA A 44 4.64 5.69 -8.21
CA ALA A 44 4.16 5.50 -6.84
C ALA A 44 3.88 4.01 -6.49
N ILE A 45 3.68 3.15 -7.49
CA ILE A 45 3.40 1.71 -7.30
C ILE A 45 4.71 0.91 -7.18
N GLU A 46 5.82 1.40 -7.75
CA GLU A 46 7.12 0.69 -7.76
C GLU A 46 7.64 0.38 -6.35
N PRO A 47 7.60 1.31 -5.36
CA PRO A 47 8.00 1.00 -3.98
C PRO A 47 7.16 -0.11 -3.36
N ILE A 48 5.85 -0.11 -3.61
CA ILE A 48 4.93 -1.15 -3.09
C ILE A 48 5.30 -2.51 -3.68
N ILE A 49 5.57 -2.58 -4.99
CA ILE A 49 6.03 -3.81 -5.63
C ILE A 49 7.39 -4.25 -5.06
N GLY A 50 8.30 -3.31 -4.78
CA GLY A 50 9.56 -3.56 -4.11
C GLY A 50 9.38 -4.23 -2.75
N HIS A 51 8.54 -3.65 -1.89
CA HIS A 51 8.18 -4.24 -0.60
C HIS A 51 7.51 -5.61 -0.72
N LEU A 52 6.62 -5.81 -1.69
CA LEU A 52 6.03 -7.13 -1.94
C LEU A 52 7.09 -8.18 -2.33
N LYS A 53 8.09 -7.79 -3.12
CA LYS A 53 9.20 -8.66 -3.53
C LYS A 53 10.14 -9.03 -2.39
N SER A 54 10.48 -8.09 -1.51
CA SER A 54 11.39 -8.33 -0.37
C SER A 54 10.67 -8.95 0.82
N ASP A 55 9.56 -8.35 1.26
CA ASP A 55 8.97 -8.62 2.57
C ASP A 55 7.94 -9.76 2.49
N PHE A 56 7.27 -9.91 1.34
CA PHE A 56 6.22 -10.91 1.12
C PHE A 56 6.67 -12.03 0.19
N ARG A 57 7.99 -12.16 -0.03
CA ARG A 57 8.63 -13.24 -0.80
C ARG A 57 8.07 -13.40 -2.23
N LEU A 58 7.48 -12.35 -2.80
CA LEU A 58 7.00 -12.37 -4.18
C LEU A 58 8.13 -12.66 -5.19
N SER A 59 9.39 -12.38 -4.82
CA SER A 59 10.58 -12.67 -5.62
C SER A 59 10.93 -14.16 -5.74
N ARG A 60 10.43 -15.01 -4.84
CA ARG A 60 10.75 -16.45 -4.79
C ARG A 60 9.46 -17.23 -4.95
N ASN A 61 9.17 -17.70 -6.17
CA ASN A 61 8.07 -18.62 -6.38
C ASN A 61 8.56 -20.07 -6.20
N LEU A 62 7.93 -20.80 -5.28
CA LEU A 62 8.18 -22.23 -5.05
C LEU A 62 7.16 -23.12 -5.78
N LEU A 63 6.12 -22.53 -6.35
CA LEU A 63 5.08 -23.21 -7.10
C LEU A 63 5.49 -23.34 -8.56
N LYS A 64 5.12 -24.46 -9.21
CA LYS A 64 5.51 -24.75 -10.59
C LYS A 64 4.51 -24.18 -11.60
N GLY A 65 5.02 -23.52 -12.63
CA GLY A 65 4.25 -23.07 -13.79
C GLY A 65 3.50 -21.75 -13.58
N GLN A 66 2.83 -21.28 -14.64
CA GLN A 66 2.14 -19.98 -14.68
C GLN A 66 1.05 -19.85 -13.61
N VAL A 67 0.29 -20.92 -13.38
CA VAL A 67 -0.74 -20.96 -12.33
C VAL A 67 -0.11 -20.75 -10.94
N GLY A 68 1.08 -21.30 -10.71
CA GLY A 68 1.83 -21.09 -9.48
C GLY A 68 2.29 -19.64 -9.29
N ASP A 69 2.75 -18.99 -10.37
CA ASP A 69 3.13 -17.57 -10.35
C ASP A 69 1.94 -16.68 -9.97
N GLU A 70 0.77 -16.94 -10.56
CA GLU A 70 -0.47 -16.21 -10.26
C GLU A 70 -0.88 -16.37 -8.79
N ILE A 71 -0.88 -17.61 -8.28
CA ILE A 71 -1.22 -17.91 -6.89
C ILE A 71 -0.26 -17.22 -5.92
N ASN A 72 1.06 -17.26 -6.18
CA ASN A 72 2.05 -16.60 -5.34
C ASN A 72 1.83 -15.08 -5.26
N VAL A 73 1.51 -14.44 -6.39
CA VAL A 73 1.19 -13.01 -6.45
C VAL A 73 -0.06 -12.69 -5.62
N LEU A 74 -1.12 -13.48 -5.75
CA LEU A 74 -2.36 -13.29 -5.00
C LEU A 74 -2.15 -13.45 -3.50
N MET A 75 -1.42 -14.47 -3.07
CA MET A 75 -1.12 -14.70 -1.66
C MET A 75 -0.25 -13.59 -1.06
N ALA A 76 0.78 -13.13 -1.77
CA ALA A 76 1.62 -12.02 -1.32
C ALA A 76 0.80 -10.72 -1.16
N ALA A 77 -0.09 -10.43 -2.11
CA ALA A 77 -0.99 -9.27 -2.03
C ALA A 77 -1.99 -9.40 -0.87
N CYS A 78 -2.53 -10.60 -0.63
CA CYS A 78 -3.41 -10.89 0.49
C CYS A 78 -2.70 -10.64 1.82
N ALA A 79 -1.50 -11.20 2.00
CA ALA A 79 -0.69 -11.01 3.20
C ALA A 79 -0.36 -9.53 3.47
N TRP A 80 -0.06 -8.73 2.44
CA TRP A 80 0.14 -7.28 2.56
C TRP A 80 -1.10 -6.56 3.09
N ASN A 81 -2.29 -6.95 2.60
CA ASN A 81 -3.54 -6.37 3.08
C ASN A 81 -3.86 -6.80 4.51
N LEU A 82 -3.72 -8.09 4.83
CA LEU A 82 -3.92 -8.62 6.19
C LEU A 82 -3.01 -7.94 7.21
N ARG A 83 -1.74 -7.68 6.86
CA ARG A 83 -0.81 -6.94 7.74
C ARG A 83 -1.35 -5.55 8.11
N LYS A 84 -1.97 -4.83 7.18
CA LYS A 84 -2.56 -3.50 7.47
C LYS A 84 -3.73 -3.61 8.45
N TRP A 85 -4.61 -4.58 8.23
CA TRP A 85 -5.74 -4.84 9.13
C TRP A 85 -5.26 -5.20 10.54
N LEU A 86 -4.23 -6.04 10.65
CA LEU A 86 -3.63 -6.40 11.94
C LEU A 86 -3.04 -5.19 12.66
N VAL A 87 -2.32 -4.31 11.95
CA VAL A 87 -1.77 -3.08 12.55
C VAL A 87 -2.88 -2.15 13.06
N ILE A 88 -3.96 -2.00 12.29
CA ILE A 88 -5.10 -1.18 12.73
C ILE A 88 -5.77 -1.81 13.95
N ALA A 89 -5.97 -3.13 13.94
CA ALA A 89 -6.57 -3.86 15.04
C ALA A 89 -5.71 -3.77 16.31
N THR A 90 -4.39 -3.90 16.22
CA THR A 90 -3.50 -3.79 17.39
C THR A 90 -3.50 -2.39 17.98
N ILE A 91 -3.50 -1.35 17.14
CA ILE A 91 -3.67 0.03 17.60
C ILE A 91 -5.02 0.15 18.30
N PHE A 92 -6.12 -0.24 17.66
CA PHE A 92 -7.46 -0.16 18.23
C PHE A 92 -7.56 -0.85 19.61
N LEU A 93 -7.05 -2.08 19.74
CA LEU A 93 -7.03 -2.83 21.00
C LEU A 93 -6.15 -2.14 22.07
N PHE A 94 -5.04 -1.53 21.68
CA PHE A 94 -4.18 -0.78 22.58
C PHE A 94 -4.91 0.43 23.18
N TRP A 95 -5.63 1.20 22.36
CA TRP A 95 -6.45 2.33 22.82
C TRP A 95 -7.60 1.89 23.71
N GLN A 96 -8.25 0.75 23.43
CA GLN A 96 -9.28 0.19 24.31
C GLN A 96 -8.72 -0.16 25.69
N LYS A 97 -7.54 -0.78 25.77
CA LYS A 97 -6.90 -1.10 27.06
C LYS A 97 -6.54 0.16 27.85
N LEU A 98 -6.00 1.18 27.19
CA LEU A 98 -5.71 2.47 27.83
C LEU A 98 -6.97 3.17 28.34
N GLY A 99 -8.04 3.18 27.53
CA GLY A 99 -9.34 3.74 27.94
C GLY A 99 -9.92 3.02 29.16
N LEU A 100 -9.89 1.69 29.18
CA LEU A 100 -10.32 0.90 30.32
C LEU A 100 -9.48 1.18 31.58
N PHE A 101 -8.17 1.35 31.42
CA PHE A 101 -7.28 1.73 32.52
C PHE A 101 -7.65 3.10 33.11
N PHE A 102 -7.87 4.11 32.25
CA PHE A 102 -8.27 5.45 32.69
C PHE A 102 -9.65 5.48 33.36
N VAL A 103 -10.65 4.78 32.81
CA VAL A 103 -11.99 4.69 33.42
C VAL A 103 -11.92 4.03 34.79
N LYS A 104 -11.12 2.96 34.93
CA LYS A 104 -10.94 2.27 36.21
C LYS A 104 -10.20 3.16 37.23
N TYR A 105 -9.21 3.93 36.79
CA TYR A 105 -8.48 4.88 37.63
C TYR A 105 -9.37 6.03 38.10
N LEU A 106 -10.18 6.60 37.20
CA LEU A 106 -11.14 7.66 37.55
C LEU A 106 -12.19 7.13 38.54
N ARG A 107 -12.72 5.92 38.32
CA ARG A 107 -13.68 5.29 39.24
C ARG A 107 -13.04 5.01 40.61
N PHE A 108 -11.77 4.60 40.64
CA PHE A 108 -11.03 4.40 41.88
C PHE A 108 -10.82 5.72 42.65
N PHE A 109 -10.48 6.80 41.95
CA PHE A 109 -10.32 8.12 42.56
C PHE A 109 -11.64 8.67 43.11
N VAL A 110 -12.75 8.52 42.37
CA VAL A 110 -14.10 8.91 42.84
C VAL A 110 -14.53 8.11 44.08
N VAL A 111 -14.14 6.82 44.17
CA VAL A 111 -14.41 6.01 45.37
C VAL A 111 -13.55 6.44 46.56
N LEU A 112 -12.29 6.84 46.33
CA LEU A 112 -11.42 7.37 47.39
C LEU A 112 -11.94 8.71 47.93
N ASP A 113 -12.37 9.61 47.05
CA ASP A 113 -12.94 10.91 47.44
C ASP A 113 -14.18 10.73 48.34
N LYS A 114 -15.09 9.81 47.98
CA LYS A 114 -16.25 9.46 48.82
C LYS A 114 -15.91 8.87 50.19
N LYS A 115 -14.74 8.25 50.35
CA LYS A 115 -14.30 7.64 51.62
C LYS A 115 -13.71 8.67 52.59
N GLN A 116 -13.38 9.86 52.12
CA GLN A 116 -12.73 10.92 52.90
C GLN A 116 -13.74 11.93 53.49
N PHE A 117 -15.00 11.88 53.04
CA PHE A 117 -16.13 12.70 53.52
C PHE A 117 -17.15 11.93 54.39
N CYS A 118 -16.82 10.70 54.82
CA CYS A 118 -17.50 9.98 55.90
C CYS A 118 -16.54 9.83 57.08
#